data_AF-A0A9Q0UAX5-F1
#
_entry.id   AF-A0A9Q0UAX5-F1
#
_cell.length_a   1.000
_cell.length_b   1.000
_cell.length_c   1.000
_cell.angle_alpha   90.00
_cell.angle_beta   90.00
_cell.angle_gamma   90.00
#
_symmetry.space_group_name_H-M   'P 1'
#
loop_
_entity.id
_entity.type
_entity.pdbx_description
1 polymer ?
#
loop_
_entity_poly.entity_id
_entity_poly.type
_entity_poly.pdbx_seq_one_letter_code
_entity_poly.pdbx_strand_id
1 'polypeptide(L)'
;MRGGVHFESNHDKVEKESDNTIQEEEVQRPKSMIKSFRPASLEILNNMEINNTLATPRSTIKNFLKVLQQTELKFTRENLRKVEERLKGAFVEFYQKLRLLKSYNFLNTLALSKIMKKYDKITTRNASKYYMKMVDNSYLGSSEE
;
A
#
# COMPACT_ATOMS: atom_id res chain seq x y z
N MET A 1 33.08 -2.00 -69.95
CA MET A 1 32.23 -1.15 -70.84
C MET A 1 30.84 -1.10 -70.20
N ARG A 2 30.39 0.06 -69.66
CA ARG A 2 29.33 0.96 -70.23
C ARG A 2 28.07 0.19 -70.67
N GLY A 3 26.82 0.46 -70.31
CA GLY A 3 26.05 1.47 -69.56
C GLY A 3 24.56 1.00 -69.56
N GLY A 4 23.69 1.30 -68.57
CA GLY A 4 22.61 2.33 -68.57
C GLY A 4 21.62 2.29 -69.76
N VAL A 5 20.28 2.46 -69.71
CA VAL A 5 19.19 2.77 -68.73
C VAL A 5 17.83 2.52 -69.43
N HIS A 6 16.69 2.59 -68.69
CA HIS A 6 15.28 2.97 -69.09
C HIS A 6 14.28 1.81 -69.35
N PHE A 7 12.99 1.78 -68.94
CA PHE A 7 12.08 2.59 -68.08
C PHE A 7 10.76 1.81 -67.88
N GLU A 8 9.99 2.15 -66.82
CA GLU A 8 8.52 2.06 -66.56
C GLU A 8 7.67 0.86 -67.07
N SER A 9 6.56 0.44 -66.45
CA SER A 9 5.77 0.76 -65.25
C SER A 9 4.78 -0.42 -65.08
N ASN A 10 4.24 -0.65 -63.87
CA ASN A 10 2.78 -0.62 -63.66
C ASN A 10 2.42 -0.97 -62.22
N HIS A 11 1.65 -0.05 -61.65
CA HIS A 11 0.87 -0.11 -60.43
C HIS A 11 -0.20 -1.19 -60.57
N ASP A 12 -0.49 -1.93 -59.49
CA ASP A 12 -1.89 -2.13 -59.11
C ASP A 12 -2.03 -2.32 -57.61
N LYS A 13 -2.93 -1.52 -57.06
CA LYS A 13 -3.36 -1.46 -55.67
C LYS A 13 -4.35 -2.60 -55.43
N VAL A 14 -4.26 -3.27 -54.29
CA VAL A 14 -5.41 -3.98 -53.74
C VAL A 14 -5.66 -3.46 -52.33
N GLU A 15 -6.72 -2.66 -52.26
CA GLU A 15 -7.41 -2.24 -51.06
C GLU A 15 -7.89 -3.45 -50.27
N LYS A 16 -7.75 -3.41 -48.95
CA LYS A 16 -8.61 -4.19 -48.06
C LYS A 16 -9.37 -3.22 -47.19
N GLU A 17 -10.60 -2.97 -47.63
CA GLU A 17 -11.66 -2.32 -46.90
C GLU A 17 -11.96 -3.04 -45.58
N SER A 18 -12.35 -2.19 -44.65
CA SER A 18 -12.95 -2.44 -43.36
C SER A 18 -14.08 -3.46 -43.40
N ASP A 19 -13.97 -4.51 -42.58
CA ASP A 19 -15.14 -5.23 -42.09
C ASP A 19 -15.40 -4.80 -40.64
N ASN A 20 -16.56 -4.20 -40.45
CA ASN A 20 -16.98 -3.50 -39.26
C ASN A 20 -18.06 -4.38 -38.59
N THR A 21 -17.65 -5.24 -37.67
CA THR A 21 -18.58 -5.97 -36.79
C THR A 21 -18.29 -5.56 -35.35
N ILE A 22 -19.03 -4.57 -34.86
CA ILE A 22 -19.06 -4.16 -33.46
C ILE A 22 -19.81 -5.26 -32.70
N GLN A 23 -19.07 -6.09 -31.96
CA GLN A 23 -19.63 -6.92 -30.89
C GLN A 23 -19.79 -6.02 -29.66
N GLU A 24 -20.99 -6.01 -29.08
CA GLU A 24 -21.30 -5.31 -27.83
C GLU A 24 -20.42 -5.88 -26.70
N GLU A 25 -19.38 -5.15 -26.30
CA GLU A 25 -18.67 -5.46 -25.06
C GLU A 25 -19.53 -5.04 -23.87
N GLU A 26 -20.10 -6.06 -23.23
CA GLU A 26 -20.79 -5.99 -21.96
C GLU A 26 -19.90 -5.32 -20.89
N VAL A 27 -20.33 -4.16 -20.39
CA VAL A 27 -19.66 -3.40 -19.33
C VAL A 27 -19.61 -4.23 -18.05
N GLN A 28 -18.49 -4.91 -17.80
CA GLN A 28 -18.24 -5.56 -16.51
C GLN A 28 -17.99 -4.51 -15.44
N ARG A 29 -19.02 -4.28 -14.63
CA ARG A 29 -18.95 -3.50 -13.38
C ARG A 29 -17.85 -4.10 -12.47
N PRO A 30 -17.00 -3.28 -11.83
CA PRO A 30 -15.97 -3.80 -10.95
C PRO A 30 -16.61 -4.53 -9.76
N LYS A 31 -16.37 -5.84 -9.66
CA LYS A 31 -16.73 -6.65 -8.48
C LYS A 31 -16.10 -6.01 -7.25
N SER A 32 -16.94 -5.56 -6.32
CA SER A 32 -16.49 -5.05 -5.03
C SER A 32 -15.75 -6.16 -4.30
N MET A 33 -14.42 -6.06 -4.27
CA MET A 33 -13.61 -6.92 -3.44
C MET A 33 -13.78 -6.41 -2.00
N ILE A 34 -14.88 -6.84 -1.36
CA ILE A 34 -15.03 -6.73 0.10
C ILE A 34 -13.95 -7.63 0.65
N LYS A 35 -12.76 -7.05 0.85
CA LYS A 35 -11.66 -7.72 1.56
C LYS A 35 -12.21 -8.03 2.93
N SER A 36 -12.57 -9.29 3.14
CA SER A 36 -12.97 -9.82 4.45
C SER A 36 -12.00 -9.27 5.49
N PHE A 37 -12.52 -8.65 6.55
CA PHE A 37 -11.72 -8.27 7.70
C PHE A 37 -11.06 -9.53 8.25
N ARG A 38 -9.83 -9.80 7.81
CA ARG A 38 -9.02 -10.88 8.36
C ARG A 38 -8.49 -10.34 9.69
N PRO A 39 -8.84 -10.93 10.84
CA PRO A 39 -8.22 -10.55 12.10
C PRO A 39 -6.70 -10.72 11.96
N ALA A 40 -5.94 -9.82 12.59
CA ALA A 40 -4.49 -9.89 12.59
C ALA A 40 -4.02 -11.26 13.10
N SER A 41 -2.96 -11.81 12.51
CA SER A 41 -2.40 -13.11 12.92
C SER A 41 -2.03 -13.07 14.40
N LEU A 42 -2.46 -14.08 15.16
CA LEU A 42 -2.10 -14.23 16.57
C LEU A 42 -0.59 -14.43 16.75
N GLU A 43 0.14 -14.77 15.68
CA GLU A 43 1.60 -14.90 15.68
C GLU A 43 2.32 -13.62 16.13
N ILE A 44 1.71 -12.44 15.97
CA ILE A 44 2.25 -11.16 16.48
C ILE A 44 2.39 -11.19 18.02
N LEU A 45 1.53 -11.95 18.71
CA LEU A 45 1.57 -12.09 20.16
C LEU A 45 2.70 -13.01 20.64
N ASN A 46 3.29 -13.83 19.76
CA ASN A 46 4.37 -14.75 20.14
C ASN A 46 5.67 -14.02 20.50
N ASN A 47 5.86 -12.79 19.99
CA ASN A 47 7.02 -11.96 20.30
C ASN A 47 6.79 -11.09 21.54
N MET A 48 5.58 -11.09 22.11
CA MET A 48 5.29 -10.37 23.34
C MET A 48 5.47 -11.29 24.55
N GLU A 49 6.56 -11.07 25.29
CA GLU A 49 6.75 -11.69 26.59
C GLU A 49 5.81 -11.04 27.62
N ILE A 50 4.62 -11.61 27.78
CA ILE A 50 3.70 -11.19 28.85
C ILE A 50 4.20 -11.83 30.14
N ASN A 51 4.95 -11.05 30.92
CA ASN A 51 5.34 -11.39 32.30
C ASN A 51 4.08 -11.56 33.16
N ASN A 52 3.46 -12.74 33.09
CA ASN A 52 2.20 -13.06 33.75
C ASN A 52 2.50 -13.66 35.13
N THR A 53 3.02 -12.83 36.03
CA THR A 53 3.32 -13.22 37.42
C THR A 53 2.03 -13.40 38.22
N LEU A 54 1.23 -14.43 37.95
CA LEU A 54 0.09 -14.87 38.81
C LEU A 54 -0.83 -13.72 39.32
N ALA A 55 -0.93 -12.64 38.55
CA ALA A 55 -1.51 -11.39 38.99
C ALA A 55 -2.91 -11.22 38.38
N THR A 56 -3.88 -10.75 39.17
CA THR A 56 -5.22 -10.41 38.67
C THR A 56 -5.15 -9.45 37.47
N PRO A 57 -6.13 -9.46 36.54
CA PRO A 57 -6.18 -8.51 35.41
C PRO A 57 -6.03 -7.05 35.84
N ARG A 58 -6.53 -6.72 37.04
CA ARG A 58 -6.40 -5.41 37.68
C ARG A 58 -4.94 -5.03 37.97
N SER A 59 -4.13 -5.95 38.49
CA SER A 59 -2.70 -5.73 38.73
C SER A 59 -1.90 -5.65 37.44
N THR A 60 -2.24 -6.44 36.41
CA THR A 60 -1.60 -6.33 35.09
C THR A 60 -1.82 -4.96 34.47
N ILE A 61 -3.07 -4.46 34.54
CA ILE A 61 -3.41 -3.11 34.06
C ILE A 61 -2.69 -2.04 34.88
N LYS A 62 -2.62 -2.17 36.21
CA LYS A 62 -1.92 -1.21 37.07
C LYS A 62 -0.43 -1.12 36.73
N ASN A 63 0.20 -2.27 36.48
CA ASN A 63 1.60 -2.36 36.08
C ASN A 63 1.84 -1.77 34.68
N PHE A 64 0.99 -2.13 33.71
CA PHE A 64 1.05 -1.61 32.34
C PHE A 64 0.90 -0.09 32.30
N LEU A 65 -0.06 0.46 33.05
CA LEU A 65 -0.30 1.90 33.13
C LEU A 65 0.73 2.63 33.99
N LYS A 66 1.74 1.93 34.56
CA LYS A 66 2.73 2.47 35.50
C LYS A 66 2.09 3.29 36.63
N VAL A 67 0.91 2.88 37.08
CA VAL A 67 0.13 3.65 38.05
C VAL A 67 0.78 3.49 39.42
N LEU A 68 1.17 4.61 40.02
CA LEU A 68 1.73 4.67 41.37
C LEU A 68 0.86 3.87 42.33
N GLN A 69 1.49 3.10 43.22
CA GLN A 69 0.79 2.17 44.10
C GLN A 69 -0.32 2.85 44.93
N GLN A 70 -0.21 4.17 45.16
CA GLN A 70 -1.12 5.01 45.95
C GLN A 70 -2.31 5.60 45.18
N THR A 71 -2.37 5.48 43.84
CA THR A 71 -3.52 6.01 43.08
C THR A 71 -4.62 4.95 43.02
N GLU A 72 -5.75 5.21 43.68
CA GLU A 72 -6.91 4.32 43.63
C GLU A 72 -7.65 4.42 42.28
N LEU A 73 -7.36 3.47 41.39
CA LEU A 73 -8.17 3.27 40.19
C LEU A 73 -9.53 2.66 40.57
N LYS A 74 -10.60 3.41 40.26
CA LYS A 74 -11.99 2.95 40.41
C LYS A 74 -12.42 2.17 39.17
N PHE A 75 -12.34 0.83 39.25
CA PHE A 75 -12.81 -0.09 38.21
C PHE A 75 -14.33 -0.32 38.30
N THR A 76 -15.11 0.77 38.24
CA THR A 76 -16.58 0.66 38.16
C THR A 76 -16.99 0.31 36.73
N ARG A 77 -18.13 -0.38 36.58
CA ARG A 77 -18.68 -0.75 35.26
C ARG A 77 -18.86 0.48 34.35
N GLU A 78 -19.29 1.60 34.93
CA GLU A 78 -19.43 2.88 34.24
C GLU A 78 -18.09 3.43 33.71
N ASN A 79 -17.04 3.39 34.54
CA ASN A 79 -15.72 3.86 34.13
C ASN A 79 -15.13 2.96 33.04
N LEU A 80 -15.30 1.64 33.15
CA LEU A 80 -14.85 0.69 32.14
C LEU A 80 -15.54 0.93 30.80
N ARG A 81 -16.86 1.17 30.80
CA ARG A 81 -17.61 1.50 29.57
C ARG A 81 -17.07 2.76 28.89
N LYS A 82 -16.81 3.83 29.67
CA LYS A 82 -16.25 5.08 29.14
C LYS A 82 -14.85 4.89 28.54
N VAL A 83 -14.00 4.08 29.17
CA VAL A 83 -12.67 3.76 28.65
C VAL A 83 -12.78 2.97 27.35
N GLU A 84 -13.67 1.98 27.29
CA GLU A 84 -13.91 1.18 26.09
C GLU A 84 -14.38 2.05 24.91
N GLU A 85 -15.33 2.96 25.12
CA GLU A 85 -15.82 3.89 24.10
C GLU A 85 -14.70 4.81 23.58
N ARG A 86 -13.88 5.36 24.48
CA ARG A 86 -12.71 6.17 24.10
C ARG A 86 -11.68 5.37 23.31
N LEU A 87 -11.44 4.12 23.72
CA LEU A 87 -10.49 3.24 23.05
C LEU A 87 -10.97 2.86 21.64
N LYS A 88 -12.27 2.61 21.47
CA LYS A 88 -12.88 2.41 20.14
C LYS A 88 -12.65 3.61 19.23
N GLY A 89 -12.90 4.82 19.72
CA GLY A 89 -12.63 6.06 18.98
C GLY A 89 -11.15 6.20 18.61
N ALA A 90 -10.25 6.01 19.58
CA ALA A 90 -8.81 6.08 19.35
C ALA A 90 -8.32 5.06 18.32
N PHE A 91 -8.84 3.83 18.34
CA PHE A 91 -8.50 2.83 17.33
C PHE A 91 -8.97 3.25 15.93
N VAL A 92 -10.19 3.77 15.80
CA VAL A 92 -10.70 4.25 14.51
C VAL A 92 -9.78 5.33 13.93
N GLU A 93 -9.43 6.34 14.72
CA GLU A 93 -8.51 7.41 14.30
C GLU A 93 -7.11 6.87 13.96
N PHE A 94 -6.60 5.96 14.78
CA PHE A 94 -5.29 5.33 14.54
C PHE A 94 -5.27 4.58 13.20
N TYR A 95 -6.29 3.78 12.90
CA TYR A 95 -6.41 3.08 11.62
C TYR A 95 -6.57 4.03 10.44
N GLN A 96 -7.26 5.15 10.61
CA GLN A 96 -7.34 6.18 9.57
C GLN A 96 -5.96 6.78 9.29
N LYS A 97 -5.19 7.12 10.32
CA LYS A 97 -3.81 7.62 10.17
C LYS A 97 -2.89 6.61 9.48
N LEU A 98 -2.98 5.32 9.83
CA LEU A 98 -2.23 4.25 9.15
C LEU A 98 -2.60 4.14 7.66
N ARG A 99 -3.88 4.28 7.31
CA ARG A 99 -4.33 4.29 5.91
C ARG A 99 -3.75 5.47 5.14
N LEU A 100 -3.75 6.67 5.75
CA LEU A 100 -3.14 7.85 5.15
C LEU A 100 -1.64 7.64 4.92
N LEU A 101 -0.93 7.10 5.91
CA LEU A 101 0.50 6.82 5.80
C LEU A 101 0.81 5.80 4.69
N LYS A 102 -0.02 4.76 4.57
CA LYS A 102 0.10 3.78 3.48
C LYS A 102 -0.10 4.42 2.10
N SER A 103 -1.11 5.26 1.96
CA SER A 103 -1.38 5.97 0.70
C SER A 103 -0.27 6.96 0.36
N TYR A 104 0.25 7.67 1.36
CA TYR A 104 1.41 8.56 1.21
C TYR A 104 2.61 7.80 0.66
N ASN A 105 3.00 6.69 1.28
CA ASN A 105 4.13 5.89 0.82
C ASN A 105 3.93 5.43 -0.63
N PHE A 106 2.78 4.81 -0.92
CA PHE A 106 2.47 4.30 -2.26
C PHE A 106 2.55 5.39 -3.33
N LEU A 107 1.94 6.55 -3.09
CA LEU A 107 1.88 7.62 -4.07
C LEU A 107 3.26 8.25 -4.31
N ASN A 108 4.07 8.42 -3.26
CA ASN A 108 5.42 8.95 -3.39
C ASN A 108 6.35 7.98 -4.13
N THR A 109 6.33 6.69 -3.79
CA THR A 109 7.11 5.66 -4.49
C THR A 109 6.71 5.57 -5.97
N LEU A 110 5.42 5.69 -6.27
CA LEU A 110 4.93 5.77 -7.65
C LEU A 110 5.40 7.03 -8.38
N ALA A 111 5.36 8.19 -7.71
CA ALA A 111 5.82 9.46 -8.29
C ALA A 111 7.32 9.41 -8.61
N LEU A 112 8.13 8.90 -7.68
CA LEU A 112 9.57 8.68 -7.86
C LEU A 112 9.84 7.73 -9.04
N SER A 113 9.12 6.63 -9.12
CA SER A 113 9.22 5.70 -10.26
C SER A 113 8.90 6.38 -11.60
N LYS A 114 7.88 7.25 -11.64
CA LYS A 114 7.48 7.97 -12.86
C LYS A 114 8.50 9.02 -13.28
N ILE A 115 9.01 9.83 -12.35
CA ILE A 115 10.00 10.85 -12.68
C ILE A 115 11.32 10.21 -13.11
N MET A 116 11.73 9.11 -12.47
CA MET A 116 12.93 8.36 -12.88
C MET A 116 12.77 7.74 -14.26
N LYS A 117 11.62 7.17 -14.60
CA LYS A 117 11.33 6.70 -15.97
C LYS A 117 11.40 7.82 -16.99
N LYS A 118 10.89 9.01 -16.66
CA LYS A 118 10.97 10.18 -17.54
C LYS A 118 12.42 10.63 -17.73
N TYR A 119 13.20 10.68 -16.66
CA TYR A 119 14.63 11.02 -16.69
C TYR A 119 15.41 10.07 -17.61
N ASP A 120 15.24 8.76 -17.43
CA ASP A 120 15.92 7.76 -18.26
C ASP A 120 15.52 7.90 -19.74
N LYS A 121 14.23 8.16 -20.03
CA LYS A 121 13.74 8.39 -21.39
C LYS A 121 14.36 9.61 -22.07
N ILE A 122 14.51 10.73 -21.35
CA ILE A 122 15.05 11.98 -21.91
C ILE A 122 16.56 11.92 -22.07
N THR A 123 17.25 11.37 -21.07
CA THR A 123 18.72 11.37 -21.03
C THR A 123 19.33 10.16 -21.72
N THR A 124 18.53 9.16 -22.09
CA THR A 124 18.99 7.85 -22.59
C THR A 124 20.01 7.18 -21.66
N ARG A 125 19.90 7.45 -20.35
CA ARG A 125 20.69 6.83 -19.28
C ARG A 125 19.81 5.86 -18.51
N ASN A 126 20.41 4.81 -17.94
CA ASN A 126 19.71 3.83 -17.10
C ASN A 126 19.97 4.12 -15.60
N ALA A 127 19.61 5.32 -15.15
CA ALA A 127 19.86 5.75 -13.77
C ALA A 127 18.74 5.32 -12.82
N SER A 128 17.51 5.13 -13.32
CA SER A 128 16.36 4.73 -12.51
C SER A 128 16.63 3.52 -11.62
N LYS A 129 17.38 2.53 -12.12
CA LYS A 129 17.74 1.33 -11.36
C LYS A 129 18.48 1.65 -10.06
N TYR A 130 19.46 2.55 -10.11
CA TYR A 130 20.29 2.88 -8.94
C TYR A 130 19.51 3.75 -7.94
N TYR A 131 18.77 4.74 -8.44
CA TYR A 131 17.98 5.62 -7.57
C TYR A 131 16.78 4.92 -6.95
N MET A 132 16.07 4.05 -7.68
CA MET A 132 14.96 3.28 -7.09
C MET A 132 15.47 2.32 -6.03
N LYS A 133 16.64 1.70 -6.21
CA LYS A 133 17.28 0.90 -5.15
C LYS A 133 17.56 1.72 -3.88
N MET A 134 17.95 2.98 -4.02
CA MET A 134 18.15 3.88 -2.87
C MET A 134 16.82 4.19 -2.16
N VAL A 135 15.74 4.37 -2.92
CA VAL A 135 14.39 4.56 -2.37
C VAL A 135 13.92 3.32 -1.61
N ASP A 136 14.09 2.14 -2.19
CA ASP A 136 13.70 0.86 -1.59
C ASP A 136 14.44 0.60 -0.25
N ASN A 137 15.72 0.98 -0.19
CA ASN A 137 16.55 0.84 1.01
C ASN A 137 16.38 1.99 2.04
N SER A 138 15.53 2.99 1.74
CA SER A 138 15.25 4.08 2.66
C SER A 138 14.04 3.76 3.55
N TYR A 139 13.84 4.53 4.61
CA TYR A 139 12.65 4.46 5.47
C TYR A 139 11.30 4.66 4.73
N LEU A 140 11.34 5.17 3.49
CA LEU A 140 10.17 5.24 2.64
C LEU A 140 9.85 3.89 1.99
N GLY A 141 10.86 3.16 1.52
CA GLY A 141 10.68 1.89 0.80
C GLY A 141 10.63 0.66 1.71
N SER A 142 11.36 0.70 2.83
CA SER A 142 11.42 -0.36 3.82
C SER A 142 11.41 0.21 5.24
N SER A 143 10.93 -0.59 6.18
CA SER A 143 11.12 -0.36 7.61
C SER A 143 11.86 -1.58 8.12
N GLU A 144 13.12 -1.45 8.50
CA GLU A 144 13.80 -2.47 9.30
C GLU A 144 13.30 -2.31 10.75
N GLU A 145 12.23 -3.03 11.06
CA GLU A 145 11.77 -3.37 12.42
C GLU A 145 11.25 -4.81 12.42
#